data_AF-A0A7J9F2G1-F1
#
_entry.id   AF-A0A7J9F2G1-F1
#
_cell.length_a   1.000
_cell.length_b   1.000
_cell.length_c   1.000
_cell.angle_alpha   90.00
_cell.angle_beta   90.00
_cell.angle_gamma   90.00
#
_symmetry.space_group_name_H-M   'P 1'
#
loop_
_entity.id
_entity.type
_entity.pdbx_description
1 polymer ?
#
loop_
_entity_poly.entity_id
_entity_poly.type
_entity_poly.pdbx_seq_one_letter_code
_entity_poly.pdbx_strand_id
1 'polypeptide(L)'
;LDDGLELSFTDKRRFARVRLLKDPTSVPPISELGPDALFEPMTINEFTDSLSKKKIGIKALLLDQARIHPLQICSSLSKENCATLHNCIKEVIQYAVEVDADCNRFPCDWLFHFRWGKKSGKIKGKIPLMKLIIMLKKLFLQVIEKAVEVGADSSQFPSNWIFHSREKKPGKAFVDGLAPEPICVF
;
A
#
# COMPACT_ATOMS: atom_id res chain seq x y z
N LEU A 1 -6.85 -27.61 -14.56
CA LEU A 1 -5.70 -28.50 -14.28
C LEU A 1 -6.09 -29.91 -14.72
N ASP A 2 -5.13 -30.81 -14.88
CA ASP A 2 -5.35 -32.13 -15.50
C ASP A 2 -6.31 -33.03 -14.69
N ASP A 3 -6.57 -32.68 -13.43
CA ASP A 3 -7.51 -33.30 -12.50
C ASP A 3 -8.92 -32.69 -12.52
N GLY A 4 -9.18 -31.71 -13.40
CA GLY A 4 -10.44 -30.97 -13.46
C GLY A 4 -10.53 -29.80 -12.47
N LEU A 5 -9.48 -29.51 -11.68
CA LEU A 5 -9.45 -28.34 -10.81
C LEU A 5 -9.29 -27.06 -11.63
N GLU A 6 -10.06 -26.03 -11.30
CA GLU A 6 -9.96 -24.71 -11.94
C GLU A 6 -9.27 -23.71 -11.02
N LEU A 7 -8.43 -22.84 -11.61
CA LEU A 7 -7.79 -21.73 -10.94
C LEU A 7 -8.15 -20.44 -11.69
N SER A 8 -8.61 -19.43 -10.95
CA SER A 8 -8.94 -18.12 -11.51
C SER A 8 -8.30 -17.01 -10.68
N PHE A 9 -7.77 -16.00 -11.36
CA PHE A 9 -7.31 -14.75 -10.77
C PHE A 9 -8.27 -13.63 -11.18
N THR A 10 -8.92 -13.00 -10.20
CA THR A 10 -9.92 -11.95 -10.45
C THR A 10 -9.44 -10.58 -9.97
N ASP A 11 -9.58 -9.54 -10.79
CA ASP A 11 -9.35 -8.16 -10.39
C ASP A 11 -10.42 -7.22 -10.95
N LYS A 12 -11.43 -6.92 -10.12
CA LYS A 12 -12.55 -6.05 -10.49
C LYS A 12 -12.14 -4.63 -10.85
N ARG A 13 -11.00 -4.13 -10.34
CA ARG A 13 -10.57 -2.75 -10.56
C ARG A 13 -9.58 -2.59 -11.70
N ARG A 14 -9.17 -3.68 -12.36
CA ARG A 14 -8.23 -3.69 -13.49
C ARG A 14 -6.89 -3.00 -13.20
N PHE A 15 -6.43 -3.04 -11.95
CA PHE A 15 -5.13 -2.52 -11.52
C PHE A 15 -4.02 -3.58 -11.49
N ALA A 16 -4.37 -4.85 -11.49
CA ALA A 16 -3.44 -5.96 -11.58
C ALA A 16 -2.72 -6.01 -12.92
N ARG A 17 -1.58 -6.70 -12.94
CA ARG A 17 -0.77 -6.97 -14.13
C ARG A 17 -0.40 -8.45 -14.09
N VAL A 18 -0.84 -9.20 -15.09
CA VAL A 18 -0.46 -10.61 -15.29
C VAL A 18 0.57 -10.65 -16.40
N ARG A 19 1.69 -11.36 -16.18
CA ARG A 19 2.78 -11.48 -17.13
C ARG A 19 3.22 -12.93 -17.24
N LEU A 20 3.61 -13.36 -18.43
CA LEU A 20 4.24 -14.66 -18.67
C LEU A 20 5.72 -14.40 -18.96
N LEU A 21 6.59 -14.89 -18.09
CA LEU A 21 8.03 -14.61 -18.11
C LEU A 21 8.79 -15.92 -17.90
N LYS A 22 9.95 -16.07 -18.55
CA LYS A 22 10.79 -17.28 -18.41
C LYS A 22 11.38 -17.40 -17.01
N ASP A 23 11.88 -16.29 -16.48
CA ASP A 23 12.34 -16.17 -15.10
C ASP A 23 11.80 -14.85 -14.55
N PRO A 24 10.75 -14.88 -13.72
CA PRO A 24 10.15 -13.68 -13.17
C PRO A 24 11.09 -12.91 -12.22
N THR A 25 12.07 -13.57 -11.61
CA THR A 25 12.89 -12.99 -10.53
C THR A 25 14.01 -12.09 -11.05
N SER A 26 14.50 -12.35 -12.26
CA SER A 26 15.57 -11.58 -12.89
C SER A 26 15.10 -10.34 -13.64
N VAL A 27 13.79 -10.09 -13.73
CA VAL A 27 13.23 -8.96 -14.47
C VAL A 27 12.32 -8.07 -13.62
N PRO A 28 12.21 -6.77 -13.94
CA PRO A 28 11.29 -5.88 -13.24
C PRO A 28 9.83 -6.33 -13.36
N PRO A 29 9.00 -6.17 -12.31
CA PRO A 29 9.29 -5.42 -11.09
C PRO A 29 9.98 -6.25 -9.99
N ILE A 30 10.06 -7.58 -10.12
CA ILE A 30 10.52 -8.45 -9.01
C ILE A 30 12.01 -8.23 -8.74
N SER A 31 12.82 -8.08 -9.78
CA SER A 31 14.26 -7.80 -9.63
C SER A 31 14.59 -6.45 -8.95
N GLU A 32 13.61 -5.55 -8.87
CA GLU A 32 13.75 -4.22 -8.25
C GLU A 32 13.18 -4.16 -6.83
N LEU A 33 12.59 -5.27 -6.35
CA LEU A 33 12.09 -5.34 -4.98
C LEU A 33 13.25 -5.33 -3.97
N GLY A 34 12.99 -4.74 -2.81
CA GLY A 34 13.86 -4.91 -1.65
C GLY A 34 13.69 -6.30 -1.03
N PRO A 35 14.47 -6.61 0.02
CA PRO A 35 14.39 -7.89 0.73
C PRO A 35 12.96 -8.19 1.20
N ASP A 36 12.51 -9.43 1.04
CA ASP A 36 11.20 -9.86 1.52
C ASP A 36 11.12 -9.78 3.05
N ALA A 37 10.04 -9.20 3.58
CA ALA A 37 9.93 -8.91 5.01
C ALA A 37 9.75 -10.16 5.89
N LEU A 38 9.34 -11.29 5.32
CA LEU A 38 9.18 -12.56 6.02
C LEU A 38 10.39 -13.48 5.82
N PHE A 39 10.81 -13.66 4.56
CA PHE A 39 11.84 -14.64 4.20
C PHE A 39 13.26 -14.08 4.26
N GLU A 40 13.43 -12.76 4.09
CA GLU A 40 14.72 -12.09 4.08
C GLU A 40 14.73 -10.87 5.03
N PRO A 41 14.40 -11.05 6.32
CA PRO A 41 14.32 -9.94 7.25
C PRO A 41 15.72 -9.34 7.46
N MET A 42 15.86 -8.06 7.13
CA MET A 42 17.05 -7.28 7.47
C MET A 42 17.36 -7.39 8.96
N THR A 43 18.63 -7.34 9.34
CA THR A 43 19.01 -7.19 10.74
C THR A 43 18.61 -5.81 11.27
N ILE A 44 18.52 -5.65 12.59
CA ILE A 44 18.19 -4.36 13.23
C ILE A 44 19.17 -3.25 12.80
N ASN A 45 20.45 -3.59 12.65
CA ASN A 45 21.48 -2.63 12.24
C ASN A 45 21.28 -2.18 10.79
N GLU A 46 21.09 -3.13 9.87
CA GLU A 46 20.82 -2.82 8.45
C GLU A 46 19.53 -2.01 8.28
N PHE A 47 18.49 -2.35 9.05
CA PHE A 47 17.24 -1.62 9.06
C PHE A 47 17.44 -0.17 9.55
N THR A 48 18.19 0.01 10.63
CA THR A 48 18.53 1.33 11.19
C THR A 48 19.33 2.16 10.19
N ASP A 49 20.33 1.57 9.54
CA ASP A 49 21.18 2.23 8.55
C ASP A 49 20.41 2.57 7.26
N SER A 50 19.42 1.77 6.89
CA SER A 50 18.52 2.05 5.76
C SER A 50 17.59 3.23 6.06
N LEU A 51 17.08 3.32 7.30
CA LEU A 51 16.22 4.43 7.73
C LEU A 51 16.99 5.75 7.89
N SER A 52 18.23 5.70 8.37
CA SER A 52 19.05 6.90 8.60
C SER A 52 19.31 7.72 7.32
N LYS A 53 19.34 7.03 6.17
CA LYS A 53 19.57 7.63 4.84
C LYS A 53 18.30 8.27 4.24
N LYS A 54 17.12 8.03 4.81
CA LYS A 54 15.83 8.45 4.25
C LYS A 54 15.30 9.71 4.94
N LYS A 55 15.14 10.80 4.18
CA LYS A 55 14.56 12.08 4.65
C LYS A 55 13.05 12.18 4.41
N ILE A 56 12.34 11.05 4.54
CA ILE A 56 10.88 10.98 4.36
C ILE A 56 10.21 10.67 5.69
N GLY A 57 8.94 11.07 5.82
CA GLY A 57 8.12 10.72 6.98
C GLY A 57 7.76 9.23 6.95
N ILE A 58 7.81 8.57 8.11
CA ILE A 58 7.53 7.14 8.24
C ILE A 58 6.01 6.90 8.23
N LYS A 59 5.42 6.42 7.12
CA LYS A 59 3.96 6.39 6.93
C LYS A 59 3.31 5.00 7.13
N ALA A 60 2.32 4.99 8.02
CA ALA A 60 1.11 4.17 8.13
C ALA A 60 1.17 2.67 8.52
N LEU A 61 0.40 2.38 9.58
CA LEU A 61 -0.04 1.10 10.18
C LEU A 61 0.85 0.47 11.25
N LEU A 62 2.12 0.19 10.98
CA LEU A 62 3.00 -0.56 11.90
C LEU A 62 3.51 0.29 13.10
N LEU A 63 3.21 1.59 13.08
CA LEU A 63 3.83 2.59 13.95
C LEU A 63 3.10 2.84 15.28
N ASP A 64 1.83 2.45 15.42
CA ASP A 64 1.10 2.64 16.68
C ASP A 64 1.56 1.63 17.74
N GLN A 65 1.85 0.39 17.32
CA GLN A 65 2.48 -0.62 18.18
C GLN A 65 3.89 -0.18 18.60
N ALA A 66 4.64 0.45 17.68
CA ALA A 66 5.95 1.02 17.96
C ALA A 66 5.90 2.40 18.66
N ARG A 67 4.71 2.99 18.88
CA ARG A 67 4.50 4.33 19.45
C ARG A 67 5.24 5.48 18.73
N ILE A 68 5.45 5.34 17.41
CA ILE A 68 6.14 6.33 16.58
C ILE A 68 5.11 7.18 15.83
N HIS A 69 5.32 8.50 15.82
CA HIS A 69 4.46 9.42 15.08
C HIS A 69 4.56 9.19 13.55
N PRO A 70 3.46 9.09 12.79
CA PRO A 70 3.48 8.81 11.33
C PRO A 70 4.12 9.87 10.42
N LEU A 71 4.52 11.01 10.99
CA LEU A 71 5.28 12.06 10.29
C LEU A 71 6.71 12.18 10.83
N GLN A 72 7.14 11.29 11.74
CA GLN A 72 8.52 11.27 12.19
C GLN A 72 9.43 10.98 10.99
N ILE A 73 10.48 11.78 10.84
CA ILE A 73 11.44 11.62 9.75
C ILE A 73 12.27 10.35 10.04
N CYS A 74 12.43 9.47 9.04
CA CYS A 74 13.16 8.22 9.23
C CYS A 74 14.60 8.47 9.74
N SER A 75 15.27 9.49 9.21
CA SER A 75 16.63 9.87 9.63
C SER A 75 16.73 10.44 11.04
N SER A 76 15.61 10.78 11.69
CA SER A 76 15.58 11.29 13.07
C SER A 76 15.08 10.26 14.07
N LEU A 77 14.98 8.98 13.69
CA LEU A 77 14.65 7.90 14.61
C LEU A 77 15.88 7.48 15.42
N SER A 78 15.69 7.30 16.74
CA SER A 78 16.70 6.71 17.59
C SER A 78 16.86 5.22 17.30
N LYS A 79 18.00 4.63 17.68
CA LYS A 79 18.26 3.20 17.47
C LYS A 79 17.23 2.32 18.17
N GLU A 80 16.75 2.72 19.34
CA GLU A 80 15.74 2.03 20.13
C GLU A 80 14.38 2.03 19.41
N ASN A 81 14.00 3.17 18.82
CA ASN A 81 12.79 3.28 18.03
C ASN A 81 12.87 2.45 16.75
N CYS A 82 14.04 2.41 16.09
CA CYS A 82 14.28 1.54 14.94
C CYS A 82 14.15 0.06 15.32
N ALA A 83 14.73 -0.37 16.44
CA ALA A 83 14.62 -1.75 16.93
C ALA A 83 13.18 -2.11 17.30
N THR A 84 12.46 -1.21 17.97
CA THR A 84 11.05 -1.40 18.33
C THR A 84 10.19 -1.56 17.07
N LEU A 85 10.37 -0.67 16.09
CA LEU A 85 9.65 -0.76 14.83
C LEU A 85 9.95 -2.05 14.08
N HIS A 86 11.23 -2.44 14.03
CA HIS A 86 11.66 -3.69 13.39
C HIS A 86 10.96 -4.91 14.00
N ASN A 87 10.93 -5.01 15.33
CA ASN A 87 10.22 -6.08 16.04
C ASN A 87 8.71 -6.06 15.76
N CYS A 88 8.06 -4.89 15.78
CA CYS A 88 6.64 -4.78 15.47
C CYS A 88 6.30 -5.21 14.03
N ILE A 89 7.16 -4.88 13.05
CA ILE A 89 6.99 -5.33 11.66
C ILE A 89 7.01 -6.85 11.61
N LYS A 90 8.03 -7.45 12.25
CA LYS A 90 8.21 -8.90 12.29
C LYS A 90 7.02 -9.59 12.94
N GLU A 91 6.60 -9.16 14.12
CA GLU A 91 5.47 -9.74 14.85
C GLU A 91 4.16 -9.68 14.06
N VAL A 92 3.85 -8.53 13.45
CA VAL A 92 2.61 -8.35 12.68
C VAL A 92 2.59 -9.26 11.46
N ILE A 93 3.71 -9.34 10.72
CA ILE A 93 3.80 -10.19 9.53
C ILE A 93 3.72 -11.66 9.91
N GLN A 94 4.49 -12.09 10.92
CA GLN A 94 4.48 -13.47 11.38
C GLN A 94 3.10 -13.93 11.83
N TYR A 95 2.42 -13.12 12.65
CA TYR A 95 1.08 -13.45 13.11
C TYR A 95 0.07 -13.50 11.95
N ALA A 96 0.13 -12.53 11.03
CA ALA A 96 -0.78 -12.51 9.89
C ALA A 96 -0.61 -13.75 9.00
N VAL A 97 0.62 -14.24 8.85
CA VAL A 97 0.92 -15.48 8.11
C VAL A 97 0.48 -16.71 8.89
N GLU A 98 0.70 -16.77 10.21
CA GLU A 98 0.29 -17.88 11.08
C GLU A 98 -1.22 -18.13 11.05
N VAL A 99 -2.02 -17.09 10.85
CA VAL A 99 -3.49 -17.19 10.75
C VAL A 99 -4.00 -17.17 9.31
N ASP A 100 -3.15 -17.42 8.31
CA ASP A 100 -3.50 -17.44 6.88
C ASP A 100 -4.21 -16.16 6.39
N ALA A 101 -3.82 -15.02 6.95
CA ALA A 101 -4.44 -13.71 6.75
C ALA A 101 -5.95 -13.65 7.11
N ASP A 102 -6.47 -14.57 7.93
CA ASP A 102 -7.81 -14.49 8.51
C ASP A 102 -7.88 -13.35 9.54
N CYS A 103 -8.46 -12.23 9.11
CA CYS A 103 -8.49 -11.02 9.91
C CYS A 103 -9.36 -11.13 11.17
N ASN A 104 -10.27 -12.11 11.25
CA ASN A 104 -11.06 -12.35 12.47
C ASN A 104 -10.21 -12.92 13.60
N ARG A 105 -9.07 -13.52 13.26
CA ARG A 105 -8.11 -14.10 14.22
C ARG A 105 -7.04 -13.10 14.64
N PHE A 106 -6.96 -11.91 14.01
CA PHE A 106 -6.00 -10.88 14.43
C PHE A 106 -6.30 -10.39 15.87
N PRO A 107 -5.27 -10.08 16.68
CA PRO A 107 -5.46 -9.62 18.06
C PRO A 107 -6.43 -8.44 18.14
N CYS A 108 -7.35 -8.47 19.09
CA CYS A 108 -8.45 -7.51 19.19
C CYS A 108 -7.98 -6.08 19.52
N ASP A 109 -6.77 -5.94 20.06
CA ASP A 109 -6.11 -4.67 20.38
C ASP A 109 -5.35 -4.06 19.19
N TRP A 110 -5.26 -4.76 18.05
CA TRP A 110 -4.68 -4.20 16.84
C TRP A 110 -5.51 -3.07 16.27
N LEU A 111 -4.83 -1.99 15.83
CA LEU A 111 -5.45 -0.84 15.16
C LEU A 111 -6.25 -1.22 13.91
N PHE A 112 -5.96 -2.38 13.29
CA PHE A 112 -6.68 -2.93 12.14
C PHE A 112 -8.20 -2.89 12.34
N HIS A 113 -8.68 -3.40 13.48
CA HIS A 113 -10.11 -3.50 13.82
C HIS A 113 -10.79 -2.14 13.95
N PHE A 114 -10.05 -1.12 14.38
CA PHE A 114 -10.57 0.23 14.61
C PHE A 114 -10.44 1.15 13.40
N ARG A 115 -9.44 0.95 12.54
CA ARG A 115 -9.17 1.80 11.37
C ARG A 115 -10.10 1.49 10.18
N TRP A 116 -10.64 0.27 10.09
CA TRP A 116 -11.58 -0.15 9.04
C TRP A 116 -12.99 -0.47 9.54
N GLY A 117 -13.22 -0.44 10.86
CA GLY A 117 -14.56 -0.50 11.42
C GLY A 117 -15.40 0.74 11.11
N LYS A 118 -16.73 0.58 11.07
CA LYS A 118 -17.71 1.66 10.85
C LYS A 118 -17.81 2.68 12.01
N LYS A 119 -17.09 2.45 13.13
CA LYS A 119 -17.11 3.31 14.32
C LYS A 119 -15.69 3.74 14.68
N SER A 120 -15.52 5.00 15.08
CA SER A 120 -14.24 5.54 15.57
C SER A 120 -13.83 4.83 16.87
N GLY A 121 -12.97 3.82 16.77
CA GLY A 121 -12.44 3.11 17.92
C GLY A 121 -11.50 3.98 18.76
N LYS A 122 -11.74 4.01 20.08
CA LYS A 122 -10.80 4.55 21.07
C LYS A 122 -9.94 3.39 21.57
N ILE A 123 -8.61 3.50 21.49
CA ILE A 123 -7.70 2.56 22.16
C ILE A 123 -7.33 3.19 23.50
N LYS A 124 -7.67 2.54 24.63
CA LYS A 124 -7.37 3.02 25.99
C LYS A 124 -7.78 4.49 26.25
N GLY A 125 -8.95 4.90 25.75
CA GLY A 125 -9.50 6.24 25.95
C GLY A 125 -8.88 7.38 25.12
N LYS A 126 -7.81 7.11 24.35
CA LYS A 126 -7.22 8.08 23.42
C LYS A 126 -7.72 7.83 21.99
N ILE A 127 -8.03 8.91 21.28
CA ILE A 127 -8.29 8.87 19.84
C ILE A 127 -6.91 8.72 19.18
N PRO A 128 -6.62 7.64 18.43
CA PRO A 128 -5.36 7.52 17.70
C PRO A 128 -5.20 8.72 16.79
N LEU A 129 -3.97 9.05 16.39
CA LEU A 129 -3.62 10.24 15.62
C LEU A 129 -4.24 10.19 14.20
N MET A 130 -5.56 10.35 14.12
CA MET A 130 -6.43 9.97 13.01
C MET A 130 -6.61 11.11 12.01
N LYS A 131 -6.26 12.36 12.37
CA LYS A 131 -6.58 13.54 11.54
C LYS A 131 -5.92 13.49 10.16
N LEU A 132 -4.69 12.98 10.03
CA LEU A 132 -3.99 12.93 8.74
C LEU A 132 -4.44 11.76 7.84
N ILE A 133 -4.73 10.59 8.43
CA ILE A 133 -5.23 9.42 7.69
C ILE A 133 -6.69 9.63 7.25
N ILE A 134 -7.50 10.31 8.07
CA ILE A 134 -8.87 10.70 7.70
C ILE A 134 -8.85 11.67 6.51
N MET A 135 -7.96 12.67 6.47
CA MET A 135 -7.87 13.57 5.30
C MET A 135 -7.51 12.83 4.01
N LEU A 136 -6.53 11.91 4.07
CA LEU A 136 -6.14 11.12 2.90
C LEU A 136 -7.22 10.11 2.48
N LYS A 137 -7.91 9.47 3.43
CA LYS A 137 -9.06 8.61 3.13
C LYS A 137 -10.20 9.41 2.50
N LYS A 138 -10.54 10.59 3.03
CA LYS A 138 -11.59 11.45 2.49
C LYS A 138 -11.28 11.89 1.06
N LEU A 139 -10.04 12.28 0.79
CA LEU A 139 -9.62 12.64 -0.57
C LEU A 139 -9.64 11.43 -1.52
N PHE A 140 -9.18 10.26 -1.07
CA PHE A 140 -9.16 9.06 -1.90
C PHE A 140 -10.57 8.50 -2.17
N LEU A 141 -11.48 8.55 -1.18
CA LEU A 141 -12.89 8.21 -1.36
C LEU A 141 -13.58 9.17 -2.33
N GLN A 142 -13.34 10.48 -2.22
CA GLN A 142 -13.89 11.46 -3.18
C GLN A 142 -13.44 11.18 -4.61
N VAL A 143 -12.17 10.78 -4.82
CA VAL A 143 -11.68 10.39 -6.15
C VAL A 143 -12.36 9.12 -6.65
N ILE A 144 -12.51 8.10 -5.80
CA ILE A 144 -13.16 6.85 -6.17
C ILE A 144 -14.66 7.06 -6.47
N GLU A 145 -15.37 7.78 -5.60
CA GLU A 145 -16.80 8.09 -5.79
C GLU A 145 -17.01 8.86 -7.09
N LYS A 146 -16.20 9.90 -7.35
CA LYS A 146 -16.31 10.65 -8.60
C LYS A 146 -15.94 9.82 -9.82
N ALA A 147 -14.92 8.96 -9.71
CA ALA A 147 -14.56 8.02 -10.77
C ALA A 147 -15.67 7.00 -11.06
N VAL A 148 -16.41 6.55 -10.05
CA VAL A 148 -17.58 5.68 -10.27
C VAL A 148 -18.73 6.46 -10.90
N GLU A 149 -19.00 7.69 -10.44
CA GLU A 149 -20.07 8.56 -10.97
C GLU A 149 -19.91 8.84 -12.47
N VAL A 150 -18.69 9.14 -12.91
CA VAL A 150 -18.42 9.53 -14.31
C VAL A 150 -17.93 8.35 -15.17
N GLY A 151 -18.08 7.11 -14.70
CA GLY A 151 -17.64 5.93 -15.46
C GLY A 151 -16.13 5.92 -15.76
N ALA A 152 -15.33 6.52 -14.87
CA ALA A 152 -13.89 6.74 -14.99
C ALA A 152 -13.47 7.67 -16.14
N ASP A 153 -14.39 8.48 -16.69
CA ASP A 153 -14.05 9.58 -17.60
C ASP A 153 -13.33 10.72 -16.86
N SER A 154 -12.01 10.76 -17.02
CA SER A 154 -11.16 11.73 -16.35
C SER A 154 -11.37 13.17 -16.80
N SER A 155 -11.96 13.41 -17.98
CA SER A 155 -12.29 14.76 -18.47
C SER A 155 -13.37 15.44 -17.62
N GLN A 156 -14.17 14.64 -16.92
CA GLN A 156 -15.26 15.09 -16.05
C GLN A 156 -14.82 15.26 -14.58
N PHE A 157 -13.53 15.07 -14.27
CA PHE A 157 -12.99 15.34 -12.94
C PHE A 157 -12.77 16.84 -12.72
N PRO A 158 -12.94 17.37 -11.49
CA PRO A 158 -12.73 18.78 -11.18
C PRO A 158 -11.35 19.27 -11.63
N SER A 159 -11.30 20.39 -12.36
CA SER A 159 -10.07 20.93 -12.97
C SER A 159 -8.98 21.33 -11.97
N ASN A 160 -9.35 21.56 -10.72
CA ASN A 160 -8.44 21.86 -9.61
C ASN A 160 -7.82 20.60 -8.96
N TRP A 161 -8.14 19.39 -9.43
CA TRP A 161 -7.51 18.17 -8.94
C TRP A 161 -6.12 17.97 -9.53
N ILE A 162 -5.19 17.48 -8.70
CA ILE A 162 -3.78 17.24 -9.08
C ILE A 162 -3.61 16.26 -10.27
N PHE A 163 -4.66 15.48 -10.56
CA PHE A 163 -4.76 14.60 -11.73
C PHE A 163 -4.47 15.36 -13.03
N HIS A 164 -5.09 16.54 -13.22
CA HIS A 164 -4.92 17.39 -14.41
C HIS A 164 -3.57 18.10 -14.48
N SER A 165 -2.83 18.17 -13.36
CA SER A 165 -1.47 18.72 -13.33
C SER A 165 -0.41 17.73 -13.83
N ARG A 166 -0.72 16.42 -13.87
CA ARG A 166 0.23 15.36 -14.27
C ARG A 166 0.16 14.97 -15.75
N GLU A 167 -0.93 15.27 -16.45
CA GLU A 167 -1.09 14.96 -17.88
C GLU A 167 -0.30 15.90 -18.81
N LYS A 168 0.23 17.01 -18.31
CA LYS A 168 1.09 17.94 -19.06
C LYS A 168 2.56 17.50 -19.14
N LYS A 169 2.86 16.21 -19.28
CA LYS A 169 4.21 15.76 -19.69
C LYS A 169 4.21 15.52 -21.21
N PRO A 170 5.06 16.21 -21.98
CA PRO A 170 5.19 15.95 -23.41
C PRO A 170 5.91 14.62 -23.59
N GLY A 171 5.29 13.70 -24.34
CA GLY A 171 5.85 12.38 -24.61
C GLY A 171 4.89 11.25 -24.22
N LYS A 172 3.76 11.12 -24.94
CA LYS A 172 3.05 9.84 -25.01
C LYS A 172 3.88 8.92 -25.91
N ALA A 173 4.23 7.74 -25.41
CA ALA A 173 4.88 6.72 -26.22
C ALA A 173 3.88 6.20 -27.27
N PHE A 174 4.30 6.24 -28.52
CA PHE A 174 3.61 5.63 -29.65
C PHE A 174 4.22 4.24 -29.88
N VAL A 175 3.40 3.26 -30.24
CA VAL A 175 3.88 2.04 -30.90
C VAL A 175 3.33 2.10 -32.32
N ASP A 176 4.22 2.18 -33.30
CA ASP A 176 3.93 2.20 -34.74
C ASP A 176 2.90 3.24 -35.24
N GLY A 177 2.82 4.41 -34.59
CA GLY A 177 2.09 5.56 -35.12
C GLY A 177 0.56 5.47 -35.11
N LEU A 178 -0.03 4.45 -34.49
CA LEU A 178 -1.49 4.34 -34.32
C LEU A 178 -1.88 4.35 -32.84
N ALA A 179 -2.88 5.14 -32.49
CA ALA A 179 -3.49 5.12 -31.18
C ALA A 179 -4.28 3.80 -31.02
N PRO A 180 -4.10 3.02 -29.94
CA PRO A 180 -4.91 1.83 -29.72
C PRO A 180 -6.36 2.22 -29.45
N GLU A 181 -7.27 1.72 -30.29
CA GLU A 181 -8.72 1.84 -30.14
C GLU A 181 -9.20 1.25 -28.80
N PRO A 182 -10.16 1.90 -28.11
CA PRO A 182 -10.69 1.40 -26.85
C PRO A 182 -11.64 0.22 -27.10
N ILE A 183 -11.14 -1.00 -26.91
CA ILE A 183 -12.00 -2.19 -26.90
C ILE A 183 -12.77 -2.22 -25.57
N CYS A 184 -14.05 -1.84 -25.62
CA CYS A 184 -15.05 -2.14 -24.60
C CYS A 184 -15.28 -3.66 -24.53
N VAL A 185 -15.12 -4.27 -23.36
CA VAL A 185 -15.69 -5.60 -23.08
C VAL A 185 -16.26 -5.60 -21.66
N PHE A 186 -17.53 -6.02 -21.60
CA PHE A 186 -18.40 -6.22 -20.44
C PHE A 186 -17.78 -7.10 -19.34
#